data_AF-A0A9D7HCM4-F1
#
_entry.id   AF-A0A9D7HCM4-F1
#
_cell.length_a   1.000
_cell.length_b   1.000
_cell.length_c   1.000
_cell.angle_alpha   90.00
_cell.angle_beta   90.00
_cell.angle_gamma   90.00
#
_symmetry.space_group_name_H-M   'P 1'
#
loop_
_entity.id
_entity.type
_entity.pdbx_description
1 polymer ?
#
loop_
_entity_poly.entity_id
_entity_poly.type
_entity_poly.pdbx_seq_one_letter_code
_entity_poly.pdbx_strand_id
1 'polypeptide(L)'
;MDRRVAALARTIKSLAIAFAPDGSVVVVGQDLLSPERPISAGGVDAYVRGYSASGLELFTRQFGTGGADAATALLVRDNGAGGIDIFTGGVENNRGVVRSFSYSGHWASASARPAISAISTKVRSTRSPRMAHRFMWAAKLARIV
;
A
#
# COMPACT_ATOMS: atom_id res chain seq x y z
N MET A 1 43.87 -14.25 4.43
CA MET A 1 42.52 -14.61 3.92
C MET A 1 41.62 -13.38 4.00
N ASP A 2 41.24 -12.83 2.86
CA ASP A 2 40.47 -11.59 2.71
C ASP A 2 39.02 -11.79 3.18
N ARG A 3 38.62 -11.03 4.21
CA ARG A 3 37.23 -10.97 4.70
C ARG A 3 36.42 -10.03 3.80
N ARG A 4 36.27 -10.40 2.53
CA ARG A 4 35.17 -9.87 1.70
C ARG A 4 33.88 -10.47 2.24
N VAL A 5 33.40 -9.84 3.31
CA VAL A 5 32.03 -9.89 3.74
C VAL A 5 31.22 -9.56 2.50
N ALA A 6 30.55 -10.57 1.93
CA ALA A 6 29.55 -10.35 0.90
C ALA A 6 28.46 -9.49 1.56
N ALA A 7 28.58 -8.18 1.43
CA ALA A 7 27.47 -7.27 1.63
C ALA A 7 26.42 -7.72 0.61
N LEU A 8 25.45 -8.52 1.06
CA LEU A 8 24.25 -8.76 0.28
C LEU A 8 23.68 -7.38 -0.02
N ALA A 9 23.83 -6.94 -1.27
CA ALA A 9 23.34 -5.64 -1.70
C ALA A 9 21.83 -5.64 -1.44
N ARG A 10 21.40 -4.90 -0.42
CA ARG A 10 19.99 -4.71 -0.10
C ARG A 10 19.31 -4.19 -1.36
N THR A 11 18.45 -5.03 -1.93
CA THR A 11 17.74 -4.67 -3.17
C THR A 11 16.38 -4.14 -2.79
N ILE A 12 16.22 -2.83 -2.90
CA ILE A 12 14.93 -2.15 -2.80
C ILE A 12 14.47 -1.88 -4.23
N LYS A 13 13.26 -2.33 -4.57
CA LYS A 13 12.64 -2.05 -5.87
C LYS A 13 11.41 -1.19 -5.66
N SER A 14 11.47 0.05 -6.13
CA SER A 14 10.30 0.93 -6.27
C SER A 14 9.49 0.48 -7.49
N LEU A 15 8.18 0.31 -7.33
CA LEU A 15 7.30 -0.18 -8.39
C LEU A 15 6.20 0.83 -8.76
N ALA A 16 5.77 1.67 -7.83
CA ALA A 16 4.88 2.78 -8.12
C ALA A 16 5.18 4.00 -7.23
N ILE A 17 4.83 5.17 -7.75
CA ILE A 17 5.00 6.48 -7.11
C ILE A 17 3.73 7.29 -7.33
N ALA A 18 3.33 8.08 -6.35
CA ALA A 18 2.20 8.99 -6.43
C ALA A 18 2.48 10.27 -5.64
N PHE A 19 1.95 11.39 -6.15
CA PHE A 19 1.99 12.67 -5.47
C PHE A 19 0.70 12.87 -4.67
N ALA A 20 0.85 13.37 -3.45
CA ALA A 20 -0.25 13.85 -2.64
C ALA A 20 -0.58 15.31 -2.98
N PRO A 21 -1.81 15.78 -2.69
CA PRO A 21 -2.21 17.18 -2.91
C PRO A 21 -1.36 18.22 -2.15
N ASP A 22 -0.71 17.82 -1.04
CA ASP A 22 0.18 18.66 -0.24
C ASP A 22 1.63 18.72 -0.79
N GLY A 23 1.90 18.06 -1.92
CA GLY A 23 3.23 17.96 -2.53
C GLY A 23 4.10 16.85 -1.93
N SER A 24 3.61 16.09 -0.94
CA SER A 24 4.29 14.90 -0.46
C SER A 24 4.32 13.82 -1.55
N VAL A 25 5.33 12.96 -1.49
CA VAL A 25 5.54 11.87 -2.46
C VAL A 25 5.44 10.55 -1.73
N VAL A 26 4.62 9.63 -2.23
CA VAL A 26 4.54 8.27 -1.71
C VAL A 26 5.08 7.31 -2.76
N VAL A 27 5.89 6.35 -2.31
CA VAL A 27 6.48 5.29 -3.12
C VAL A 27 6.11 3.96 -2.52
N VAL A 28 5.78 2.99 -3.37
CA VAL A 28 5.58 1.59 -2.97
C VAL A 28 6.49 0.67 -3.75
N GLY A 29 6.72 -0.50 -3.19
CA GLY A 29 7.51 -1.51 -3.86
C GLY A 29 7.72 -2.76 -3.01
N GLN A 30 8.88 -3.37 -3.20
CA GLN A 30 9.33 -4.52 -2.44
C GLN A 30 10.76 -4.28 -1.91
N ASP A 31 10.99 -4.70 -0.67
CA ASP A 31 12.24 -4.51 0.06
C ASP A 31 12.78 -5.88 0.53
N LEU A 32 13.98 -6.21 0.07
CA LEU A 32 14.70 -7.38 0.55
C LEU A 32 15.35 -7.04 1.88
N LEU A 33 14.76 -7.51 2.99
CA LEU A 33 15.28 -7.47 4.35
C LEU A 33 15.15 -6.10 5.05
N SER A 34 14.57 -6.12 6.23
CA SER A 34 14.48 -4.96 7.11
C SER A 34 15.01 -5.28 8.50
N PRO A 35 15.81 -4.39 9.10
CA PRO A 35 16.36 -4.61 10.44
C PRO A 35 15.29 -4.58 11.55
N GLU A 36 14.07 -4.11 11.27
CA GLU A 36 13.02 -3.93 12.29
C GLU A 36 12.01 -5.08 12.40
N ARG A 37 12.11 -6.08 11.51
CA ARG A 37 11.37 -7.35 11.66
C ARG A 37 12.38 -8.49 11.56
N PRO A 38 12.32 -9.51 12.44
CA PRO A 38 13.03 -10.75 12.18
C PRO A 38 12.51 -11.26 10.85
N ILE A 39 13.41 -11.33 9.87
CA ILE A 39 13.36 -12.15 8.67
C ILE A 39 12.02 -12.89 8.56
N SER A 40 11.09 -12.36 7.77
CA SER A 40 10.10 -13.22 7.13
C SER A 40 10.93 -14.34 6.54
N ALA A 41 10.85 -15.55 7.10
CA ALA A 41 11.72 -16.67 6.72
C ALA A 41 11.53 -17.07 5.24
N GLY A 42 10.67 -16.39 4.50
CA GLY A 42 10.75 -16.32 3.05
C GLY A 42 10.55 -14.89 2.54
N GLY A 43 11.26 -14.62 1.45
CA GLY A 43 10.87 -13.63 0.46
C GLY A 43 11.23 -12.17 0.71
N VAL A 44 10.84 -11.38 -0.28
CA VAL A 44 10.83 -9.91 -0.27
C VAL A 44 9.55 -9.44 0.39
N ASP A 45 9.57 -8.39 1.20
CA ASP A 45 8.35 -7.82 1.78
C ASP A 45 7.91 -6.58 0.99
N ALA A 46 6.60 -6.35 0.90
CA ALA A 46 6.08 -5.12 0.31
C ALA A 46 6.33 -3.93 1.25
N TYR A 47 6.51 -2.73 0.69
CA TYR A 47 6.64 -1.50 1.47
C TYR A 47 5.88 -0.32 0.88
N VAL A 48 5.56 0.62 1.76
CA VAL A 48 5.14 1.98 1.43
C VAL A 48 6.04 2.96 2.17
N ARG A 49 6.49 4.00 1.48
CA ARG A 49 7.36 5.05 2.02
C ARG A 49 6.85 6.41 1.58
N GLY A 50 6.82 7.37 2.49
CA GLY A 50 6.42 8.74 2.24
C GLY A 50 7.60 9.69 2.39
N TYR A 51 7.62 10.72 1.55
CA TYR A 51 8.59 11.82 1.55
C TYR A 51 7.85 13.15 1.54
N SER A 52 8.39 14.16 2.21
CA SER A 52 7.91 15.54 2.11
C SER A 52 8.20 16.11 0.72
N ALA A 53 7.60 17.24 0.39
CA ALA A 53 7.93 18.01 -0.82
C ALA A 53 9.42 18.41 -0.89
N SER A 54 10.12 18.48 0.25
CA SER A 54 11.56 18.75 0.33
C SER A 54 12.44 17.49 0.29
N GLY A 55 11.84 16.31 0.14
CA GLY A 55 12.56 15.03 0.07
C GLY A 55 12.92 14.40 1.42
N LEU A 56 12.41 14.93 2.54
CA LEU A 56 12.60 14.31 3.85
C LEU A 56 11.72 13.06 3.97
N GLU A 57 12.28 11.94 4.40
CA GLU A 57 11.48 10.75 4.68
C GLU A 57 10.53 11.01 5.86
N LEU A 58 9.24 10.86 5.61
CA LEU A 58 8.17 11.05 6.58
C LEU A 58 7.87 9.76 7.33
N PHE A 59 7.85 8.65 6.59
CA PHE A 59 7.58 7.32 7.13
C PHE A 59 8.07 6.22 6.19
N THR A 60 8.36 5.05 6.76
CA THR A 60 8.44 3.78 6.05
C THR A 60 7.58 2.76 6.77
N ARG A 61 6.77 2.01 6.02
CA ARG A 61 6.00 0.88 6.53
C ARG A 61 6.14 -0.32 5.61
N GLN A 62 6.66 -1.41 6.14
CA GLN A 62 6.68 -2.71 5.47
C GLN A 62 5.54 -3.60 5.93
N PHE A 63 5.13 -4.48 5.05
CA PHE A 63 4.05 -5.42 5.27
C PHE A 63 4.16 -6.61 4.31
N GLY A 64 3.63 -7.75 4.73
CA GLY A 64 3.79 -8.98 3.97
C GLY A 64 3.53 -10.22 4.83
N THR A 65 3.98 -11.33 4.30
CA THR A 65 3.80 -12.71 4.74
C THR A 65 5.17 -13.40 4.72
N GLY A 66 5.22 -14.72 4.93
CA GLY A 66 6.46 -15.48 4.74
C GLY A 66 6.84 -15.74 3.28
N GLY A 67 6.08 -15.21 2.31
CA GLY A 67 6.35 -15.34 0.87
C GLY A 67 6.94 -14.07 0.27
N ALA A 68 7.23 -14.08 -1.04
CA ALA A 68 7.61 -12.88 -1.76
C ALA A 68 6.37 -12.02 -2.05
N ASP A 69 6.37 -10.82 -1.50
CA ASP A 69 5.24 -9.89 -1.54
C ASP A 69 5.68 -8.55 -2.12
N ALA A 70 4.78 -7.91 -2.88
CA ALA A 70 5.06 -6.65 -3.55
C ALA A 70 3.82 -5.78 -3.62
N ALA A 71 3.99 -4.48 -3.36
CA ALA A 71 3.01 -3.46 -3.70
C ALA A 71 3.36 -2.87 -5.08
N THR A 72 2.45 -3.02 -6.03
CA THR A 72 2.64 -2.66 -7.46
C THR A 72 1.70 -1.55 -7.94
N ALA A 73 0.68 -1.22 -7.15
CA ALA A 73 -0.25 -0.13 -7.43
C ALA A 73 -0.33 0.80 -6.22
N LEU A 74 -0.53 2.09 -6.49
CA LEU A 74 -0.59 3.14 -5.48
C LEU A 74 -1.61 4.20 -5.89
N LEU A 75 -2.46 4.57 -4.96
CA LEU A 75 -3.34 5.73 -5.00
C LEU A 75 -3.14 6.52 -3.72
N VAL A 76 -3.03 7.83 -3.85
CA VAL A 76 -2.98 8.77 -2.72
C VAL A 76 -4.06 9.82 -2.92
N ARG A 77 -4.74 10.17 -1.83
CA ARG A 77 -5.69 11.28 -1.83
C ARG A 77 -5.64 12.03 -0.50
N ASP A 78 -6.10 13.26 -0.51
CA ASP A 78 -6.43 13.96 0.73
C ASP A 78 -7.49 13.17 1.51
N ASN A 79 -7.33 13.11 2.82
CA ASN A 79 -8.30 12.50 3.73
C ASN A 79 -9.33 13.51 4.27
N GLY A 80 -9.20 14.79 3.93
CA GLY A 80 -10.09 15.87 4.37
C GLY A 80 -9.89 16.30 5.84
N ALA A 81 -8.87 15.76 6.51
CA ALA A 81 -8.54 16.01 7.91
C ALA A 81 -7.09 16.47 8.09
N GLY A 82 -6.48 17.03 7.05
CA GLY A 82 -5.09 17.52 7.08
C GLY A 82 -4.04 16.42 7.01
N GLY A 83 -4.37 15.30 6.37
CA GLY A 83 -3.46 14.21 6.09
C GLY A 83 -3.79 13.54 4.76
N ILE A 84 -3.23 12.36 4.53
CA ILE A 84 -3.44 11.61 3.29
C ILE A 84 -3.92 10.19 3.57
N ASP A 85 -4.83 9.72 2.73
CA ASP A 85 -5.19 8.31 2.63
C ASP A 85 -4.42 7.67 1.48
N ILE A 86 -3.83 6.53 1.75
CA ILE A 86 -2.95 5.79 0.85
C ILE A 86 -3.56 4.42 0.62
N PHE A 87 -3.79 4.06 -0.63
CA PHE A 87 -4.23 2.73 -1.04
C PHE A 87 -3.14 2.07 -1.87
N THR A 88 -2.75 0.87 -1.49
CA THR A 88 -1.77 0.06 -2.21
C THR A 88 -2.45 -1.20 -2.74
N GLY A 89 -2.13 -1.59 -3.97
CA GLY A 89 -2.53 -2.87 -4.55
C GLY A 89 -1.29 -3.71 -4.82
N GLY A 90 -1.39 -5.02 -4.65
CA GLY A 90 -0.23 -5.89 -4.77
C GLY A 90 -0.55 -7.38 -4.67
N VAL A 91 0.51 -8.17 -4.55
CA VAL A 91 0.43 -9.61 -4.34
C VAL A 91 1.03 -9.94 -2.98
N GLU A 92 0.29 -10.74 -2.21
CA GLU A 92 0.74 -11.31 -0.93
C GLU A 92 0.41 -12.79 -0.86
N ASN A 93 1.40 -13.64 -0.62
CA ASN A 93 1.23 -15.10 -0.57
C ASN A 93 0.35 -15.63 -1.72
N ASN A 94 0.70 -15.24 -2.95
CA ASN A 94 0.02 -15.62 -4.18
C ASN A 94 -1.45 -15.15 -4.29
N ARG A 95 -1.83 -14.07 -3.58
CA ARG A 95 -3.17 -13.48 -3.63
C ARG A 95 -3.09 -11.98 -3.90
N GLY A 96 -4.00 -11.48 -4.73
CA GLY A 96 -4.20 -10.04 -4.90
C GLY A 96 -4.73 -9.43 -3.60
N VAL A 97 -4.05 -8.41 -3.09
CA VAL A 97 -4.43 -7.70 -1.87
C VAL A 97 -4.42 -6.21 -2.11
N VAL A 98 -5.41 -5.53 -1.54
CA VAL A 98 -5.44 -4.07 -1.40
C VAL A 98 -5.27 -3.73 0.07
N ARG A 99 -4.42 -2.75 0.37
CA ARG A 99 -4.24 -2.20 1.71
C ARG A 99 -4.50 -0.70 1.72
N SER A 100 -5.05 -0.23 2.82
CA SER A 100 -5.21 1.19 3.12
C SER A 100 -4.32 1.60 4.30
N PHE A 101 -3.78 2.80 4.23
CA PHE A 101 -3.07 3.47 5.32
C PHE A 101 -3.57 4.91 5.40
N SER A 102 -3.60 5.46 6.60
CA SER A 102 -3.86 6.88 6.80
C SER A 102 -2.63 7.50 7.46
N TYR A 103 -2.14 8.57 6.89
CA TYR A 103 -1.03 9.35 7.42
C TYR A 103 -1.55 10.72 7.86
N SER A 104 -1.62 10.92 9.17
CA SER A 104 -1.78 12.23 9.79
C SER A 104 -0.38 12.83 9.95
N GLY A 105 0.05 13.64 8.99
CA GLY A 105 1.33 14.34 9.01
C GLY A 105 1.08 15.80 8.75
N HIS A 106 1.37 16.59 9.77
CA HIS A 106 0.73 17.87 9.99
C HIS A 106 1.56 19.01 9.39
N TRP A 107 0.88 20.02 8.86
CA TRP A 107 1.36 21.40 8.88
C TRP A 107 1.29 22.02 10.29
N ALA A 108 1.22 21.21 11.36
CA ALA A 108 1.22 21.64 12.75
C ALA A 108 2.59 21.36 13.40
N SER A 109 3.38 22.43 13.52
CA SER A 109 4.47 22.68 14.48
C SER A 109 5.28 21.48 15.01
N ALA A 110 6.43 21.22 14.39
CA ALA A 110 7.76 20.91 14.95
C ALA A 110 7.97 20.04 16.23
N SER A 111 6.99 19.37 16.85
CA SER A 111 7.24 18.65 18.12
C SER A 111 6.56 17.29 18.31
N ALA A 112 5.84 16.75 17.32
CA ALA A 112 5.28 15.39 17.41
C ALA A 112 5.90 14.48 16.36
N ARG A 113 6.48 13.34 16.78
CA ARG A 113 6.95 12.28 15.87
C ARG A 113 5.73 11.77 15.08
N PRO A 114 5.65 11.95 13.75
CA PRO A 114 4.51 11.48 12.99
C PRO A 114 4.50 9.95 12.99
N ALA A 115 3.33 9.35 13.24
CA ALA A 115 3.14 7.91 13.26
C ALA A 115 2.10 7.51 12.23
N ILE A 116 2.42 6.52 11.38
CA ILE A 116 1.42 5.87 10.54
C ILE A 116 0.54 4.97 11.41
N SER A 117 -0.78 5.19 11.32
CA SER A 117 -1.76 4.22 11.80
C SER A 117 -2.22 3.36 10.63
N ALA A 118 -2.10 2.03 10.78
CA ALA A 118 -2.58 1.08 9.79
C ALA A 118 -4.01 0.66 10.16
N ILE A 119 -5.01 1.14 9.41
CA ILE A 119 -6.36 0.55 9.41
C ILE A 119 -6.41 -0.42 8.23
N SER A 120 -6.20 -1.70 8.51
CA SER A 120 -6.23 -2.77 7.50
C SER A 120 -7.64 -3.35 7.37
N THR A 121 -8.44 -2.83 6.43
CA THR A 121 -9.67 -3.52 6.02
C THR A 121 -9.34 -4.55 4.94
N LYS A 122 -9.21 -5.82 5.33
CA LYS A 122 -9.00 -6.90 4.37
C LYS A 122 -10.30 -7.22 3.65
N VAL A 123 -10.51 -6.66 2.45
CA VAL A 123 -11.63 -7.05 1.59
C VAL A 123 -11.33 -8.42 1.00
N ARG A 124 -12.01 -9.46 1.50
CA ARG A 124 -11.94 -10.82 0.98
C ARG A 124 -12.91 -10.93 -0.20
N SER A 125 -12.40 -11.13 -1.41
CA SER A 125 -13.22 -11.61 -2.52
C SER A 125 -13.79 -12.97 -2.14
N THR A 126 -15.09 -13.04 -1.83
CA THR A 126 -15.83 -14.29 -1.85
C THR A 126 -16.33 -14.48 -3.27
N ARG A 127 -15.79 -15.46 -4.00
CA ARG A 127 -16.51 -15.99 -5.17
C ARG A 127 -17.82 -16.56 -4.64
N SER A 128 -18.92 -15.84 -4.82
CA SER A 128 -20.26 -16.40 -4.66
C SER A 128 -20.44 -17.51 -5.72
N PRO A 129 -20.77 -18.76 -5.36
CA PRO A 129 -21.03 -19.81 -6.33
C PRO A 129 -22.45 -19.72 -6.94
N ARG A 130 -23.16 -18.61 -6.77
CA ARG A 130 -24.54 -18.45 -7.27
C ARG A 130 -24.64 -17.36 -8.33
N MET A 131 -24.21 -17.66 -9.55
CA MET A 131 -24.78 -17.05 -10.77
C MET A 131 -24.83 -18.10 -11.88
N ALA A 132 -25.69 -19.10 -11.69
CA ALA A 132 -26.26 -19.85 -12.80
C ALA A 132 -27.63 -19.22 -13.09
N HIS A 133 -27.73 -18.60 -14.26
CA HIS A 133 -28.95 -18.22 -15.01
C HIS A 133 -30.00 -17.34 -14.30
N ARG A 134 -30.17 -16.12 -14.81
CA ARG A 134 -31.42 -15.66 -15.46
C ARG A 134 -31.30 -14.19 -15.86
N PHE A 135 -31.12 -13.96 -17.16
CA PHE A 135 -31.42 -12.69 -17.80
C PHE A 135 -32.95 -12.53 -17.86
N MET A 136 -33.49 -11.46 -17.31
CA MET A 136 -34.84 -10.98 -17.62
C MET A 136 -34.83 -9.46 -17.63
N TRP A 137 -35.01 -8.90 -18.82
CA TRP A 137 -35.16 -7.48 -19.11
C TRP A 137 -36.61 -7.09 -18.78
N ALA A 138 -36.85 -6.00 -18.06
CA ALA A 138 -38.19 -5.43 -17.89
C ALA A 138 -38.25 -4.10 -18.65
N ALA A 139 -38.86 -4.12 -19.84
CA ALA A 139 -39.21 -2.92 -20.58
C ALA A 139 -40.40 -2.22 -19.90
N LYS A 140 -40.22 -0.96 -19.54
CA LYS A 140 -41.24 -0.09 -18.95
C LYS A 140 -42.05 0.53 -20.08
N LEU A 141 -43.27 0.04 -20.32
CA LEU A 141 -44.25 0.73 -21.17
C LEU A 141 -45.02 1.73 -20.32
N ALA A 142 -44.72 3.02 -20.52
CA ALA A 142 -45.62 4.11 -20.15
C ALA A 142 -46.70 4.22 -21.23
N ARG A 143 -47.98 4.25 -20.85
CA ARG A 143 -49.05 4.66 -21.75
C ARG A 143 -49.67 5.94 -21.21
N ILE A 144 -49.56 6.98 -22.04
CA ILE A 144 -50.25 8.26 -21.94
C ILE A 144 -51.60 8.11 -22.65
N VAL A 145 -52.56 8.90 -22.17
CA VAL A 145 -53.98 9.11 -22.54
C VAL A 145 -54.94 8.37 -21.62
#